data_AF-A0A1S6HGQ2-F1
#
_entry.id   AF-A0A1S6HGQ2-F1
#
_cell.length_a   1.000
_cell.length_b   1.000
_cell.length_c   1.000
_cell.angle_alpha   90.00
_cell.angle_beta   90.00
_cell.angle_gamma   90.00
#
_symmetry.space_group_name_H-M   'P 1'
#
loop_
_entity.id
_entity.type
_entity.pdbx_description
1 polymer ?
#
loop_
_entity_poly.entity_id
_entity_poly.type
_entity_poly.pdbx_seq_one_letter_code
_entity_poly.pdbx_strand_id
1 'polypeptide(L)'
;CLRSESSPNEYLAKQLMTQLKARGKVKLPVILNLNDLELIKDSNSNYGLAFKLKKDAKSIYAPQLDNKNNQRKFSQTDENGLPIFNKDGSRTLYTANSGLSRVYLDGGLDLGTGCDCLAYSYEDGRVVVVSAEGTSQGLDKYISKLQQEKAKADAEIERKFQAALKLLKN
;
A
#
# COMPACT_ATOMS: atom_id res chain seq x y z
N CYS A 1 1.86 -3.21 11.20
CA CYS A 1 1.25 -4.19 10.27
C CYS A 1 1.22 -5.53 11.00
N LEU A 2 0.04 -6.08 11.36
CA LEU A 2 -0.09 -7.28 12.22
C LEU A 2 0.21 -8.62 11.49
N ARG A 3 1.02 -8.58 10.42
CA ARG A 3 1.23 -9.72 9.52
C ARG A 3 2.27 -10.73 10.03
N SER A 4 3.11 -10.34 10.98
CA SER A 4 4.13 -11.21 11.56
C SER A 4 4.10 -11.18 13.08
N GLU A 5 4.60 -12.26 13.68
CA GLU A 5 4.95 -12.31 15.09
C GLU A 5 6.29 -11.60 15.38
N SER A 6 6.71 -10.67 14.52
CA SER A 6 7.94 -9.90 14.71
C SER A 6 7.65 -8.52 15.31
N SER A 7 8.62 -7.97 16.03
CA SER A 7 8.56 -6.61 16.54
C SER A 7 8.25 -5.59 15.43
N PRO A 8 7.45 -4.52 15.71
CA PRO A 8 6.82 -4.20 16.99
C PRO A 8 5.40 -4.79 17.14
N ASN A 9 4.94 -5.60 16.19
CA ASN A 9 3.54 -6.03 16.11
C ASN A 9 3.27 -7.41 16.75
N GLU A 10 4.32 -8.09 17.20
CA GLU A 10 4.28 -9.44 17.75
C GLU A 10 3.17 -9.64 18.80
N TYR A 11 3.13 -8.78 19.82
CA TYR A 11 2.15 -8.87 20.90
C TYR A 11 0.72 -8.81 20.36
N LEU A 12 0.41 -7.80 19.55
CA LEU A 12 -0.90 -7.57 18.98
C LEU A 12 -1.30 -8.70 18.02
N ALA A 13 -0.37 -9.19 17.21
CA ALA A 13 -0.61 -10.29 16.27
C ALA A 13 -0.92 -11.61 17.01
N LYS A 14 -0.15 -11.95 18.05
CA LYS A 14 -0.37 -13.13 18.90
C LYS A 14 -1.70 -13.05 19.65
N GLN A 15 -2.02 -11.87 20.17
CA GLN A 15 -3.27 -11.65 20.89
C GLN A 15 -4.49 -11.81 19.96
N LEU A 16 -4.44 -11.24 18.74
CA LEU A 16 -5.49 -11.42 17.74
C LEU A 16 -5.64 -12.89 17.31
N MET A 17 -4.51 -13.57 17.08
CA MET A 17 -4.50 -14.97 16.68
C MET A 17 -5.09 -15.87 17.77
N THR A 18 -4.83 -15.55 19.04
CA THR A 18 -5.41 -16.26 20.19
C THR A 18 -6.93 -16.11 20.21
N GLN A 19 -7.45 -14.91 19.98
CA GLN A 19 -8.90 -14.67 19.89
C GLN A 19 -9.55 -15.42 18.72
N LEU A 20 -8.86 -15.54 17.58
CA LEU A 20 -9.34 -16.33 16.44
C LEU A 20 -9.37 -17.83 16.74
N LYS A 21 -8.30 -18.37 17.33
CA LYS A 21 -8.19 -19.79 17.70
C LYS A 21 -9.23 -20.19 18.76
N ALA A 22 -9.56 -19.28 19.69
CA ALA A 22 -10.60 -19.50 20.68
C ALA A 22 -12.01 -19.69 20.05
N ARG A 23 -12.21 -19.24 18.79
CA ARG A 23 -13.45 -19.41 18.03
C ARG A 23 -13.46 -20.66 17.14
N GLY A 24 -12.35 -21.40 17.07
CA GLY A 24 -12.23 -22.65 16.31
C GLY A 24 -10.98 -22.75 15.45
N LYS A 25 -10.99 -23.68 14.50
CA LYS A 25 -9.85 -23.93 13.60
C LYS A 25 -9.68 -22.78 12.61
N VAL A 26 -8.59 -22.03 12.75
CA VAL A 26 -8.23 -20.92 11.86
C VAL A 26 -7.45 -21.45 10.65
N LYS A 27 -7.82 -21.02 9.45
CA LYS A 27 -7.05 -21.22 8.22
C LYS A 27 -6.41 -19.90 7.80
N LEU A 28 -5.14 -19.93 7.41
CA LEU A 28 -4.39 -18.76 6.94
C LEU A 28 -4.17 -18.85 5.42
N PRO A 29 -4.20 -17.72 4.68
CA PRO A 29 -4.36 -16.34 5.17
C PRO A 29 -5.77 -16.00 5.64
N VAL A 30 -5.90 -14.99 6.49
CA VAL A 30 -7.19 -14.53 7.02
C VAL A 30 -7.35 -13.02 6.90
N ILE A 31 -8.54 -12.57 6.53
CA ILE A 31 -8.97 -11.17 6.55
C ILE A 31 -9.95 -10.97 7.71
N LEU A 32 -9.82 -9.82 8.37
CA LEU A 32 -10.74 -9.34 9.39
C LEU A 32 -11.27 -7.99 8.95
N ASN A 33 -12.58 -7.81 9.03
CA ASN A 33 -13.15 -6.49 8.79
C ASN A 33 -12.79 -5.56 9.96
N LEU A 34 -12.42 -4.33 9.66
CA LEU A 34 -12.12 -3.35 10.72
C LEU A 34 -13.34 -3.06 11.59
N ASN A 35 -14.54 -3.15 11.02
CA ASN A 35 -15.81 -3.01 11.75
C ASN A 35 -16.06 -4.14 12.75
N ASP A 36 -15.36 -5.26 12.62
CA ASP A 36 -15.44 -6.42 13.50
C ASP A 36 -14.43 -6.33 14.66
N LEU A 37 -13.62 -5.26 14.70
CA LEU A 37 -12.63 -5.00 15.73
C LEU A 37 -13.07 -3.83 16.62
N GLU A 38 -12.72 -3.94 17.90
CA GLU A 38 -12.78 -2.88 18.89
C GLU A 38 -11.35 -2.55 19.34
N LEU A 39 -11.09 -1.28 19.61
CA LEU A 39 -9.89 -0.86 20.31
C LEU A 39 -10.16 -0.87 21.81
N ILE A 40 -9.33 -1.59 22.55
CA ILE A 40 -9.39 -1.69 24.00
C ILE A 40 -8.09 -1.17 24.61
N LYS A 41 -8.16 -0.68 25.86
CA LYS A 41 -6.96 -0.37 26.64
C LYS A 41 -6.25 -1.65 27.04
N ASP A 42 -4.94 -1.70 26.86
CA ASP A 42 -4.08 -2.83 27.24
C ASP A 42 -2.68 -2.34 27.57
N SER A 43 -2.32 -2.38 28.86
CA SER A 43 -1.02 -1.93 29.36
C SER A 43 0.15 -2.81 28.92
N ASN A 44 -0.10 -4.01 28.41
CA ASN A 44 0.95 -4.90 27.90
C ASN A 44 1.33 -4.61 26.45
N SER A 45 0.49 -3.85 25.73
CA SER A 45 0.82 -3.35 24.40
C SER A 45 1.70 -2.11 24.51
N ASN A 46 2.72 -2.00 23.64
CA ASN A 46 3.62 -0.85 23.58
C ASN A 46 2.90 0.51 23.44
N TYR A 47 1.67 0.50 22.93
CA TYR A 47 0.86 1.71 22.70
C TYR A 47 -0.29 1.87 23.70
N GLY A 48 -0.37 1.03 24.74
CA GLY A 48 -1.48 1.04 25.70
C GLY A 48 -2.83 0.61 25.10
N LEU A 49 -2.83 0.11 23.86
CA LEU A 49 -4.03 -0.26 23.09
C LEU A 49 -3.87 -1.64 22.46
N ALA A 50 -4.94 -2.43 22.45
CA ALA A 50 -5.02 -3.70 21.76
C ALA A 50 -6.33 -3.81 20.96
N PHE A 51 -6.38 -4.81 20.09
CA PHE A 51 -7.56 -5.12 19.30
C PHE A 51 -8.37 -6.23 19.96
N LYS A 52 -9.69 -6.08 20.00
CA LYS A 52 -10.62 -7.10 20.46
C LYS A 52 -11.62 -7.42 19.36
N LEU A 53 -11.79 -8.69 19.05
CA LEU A 53 -12.81 -9.13 18.10
C LEU A 53 -14.20 -9.01 18.77
N LYS A 54 -15.13 -8.34 18.10
CA LYS A 54 -16.54 -8.30 18.49
C LYS A 54 -17.13 -9.71 18.57
N LYS A 55 -18.20 -9.89 19.35
CA LYS A 55 -18.80 -11.21 19.58
C LYS A 55 -19.19 -11.93 18.28
N ASP A 56 -19.69 -11.18 17.32
CA ASP A 56 -20.15 -11.61 15.99
C ASP A 56 -19.11 -11.43 14.88
N ALA A 57 -17.88 -10.99 15.22
CA ALA A 57 -16.79 -10.81 14.27
C ALA A 57 -16.53 -12.07 13.44
N LYS A 58 -16.45 -11.89 12.12
CA LYS A 58 -16.20 -12.98 11.18
C LYS A 58 -14.79 -12.90 10.64
N SER A 59 -14.15 -14.07 10.55
CA SER A 59 -12.87 -14.23 9.87
C SER A 59 -13.10 -14.78 8.48
N ILE A 60 -12.52 -14.12 7.47
CA ILE A 60 -12.65 -14.52 6.07
C ILE A 60 -11.37 -15.25 5.68
N TYR A 61 -11.49 -16.53 5.31
CA TYR A 61 -10.36 -17.28 4.77
C TYR A 61 -10.02 -16.76 3.37
N ALA A 62 -8.76 -16.37 3.16
CA ALA A 62 -8.31 -15.65 1.98
C ALA A 62 -7.16 -16.38 1.27
N PRO A 63 -7.38 -17.58 0.71
CA PRO A 63 -6.34 -18.37 0.02
C PRO A 63 -5.73 -17.64 -1.17
N GLN A 64 -6.41 -16.64 -1.74
CA GLN A 64 -5.92 -15.79 -2.81
C GLN A 64 -4.65 -15.04 -2.40
N LEU A 65 -4.47 -14.73 -1.11
CA LEU A 65 -3.32 -14.00 -0.58
C LEU A 65 -2.12 -14.91 -0.24
N ASP A 66 -2.22 -16.21 -0.50
CA ASP A 66 -1.13 -17.18 -0.33
C ASP A 66 0.00 -16.89 -1.33
N ASN A 67 1.26 -17.03 -0.88
CA ASN A 67 2.44 -16.75 -1.71
C ASN A 67 2.49 -17.57 -3.02
N LYS A 68 1.85 -18.74 -3.08
CA LYS A 68 1.73 -19.51 -4.32
C LYS A 68 1.00 -18.76 -5.44
N ASN A 69 0.24 -17.71 -5.09
CA ASN A 69 -0.47 -16.85 -6.02
C ASN A 69 0.30 -15.56 -6.37
N ASN A 70 1.58 -15.46 -5.98
CA ASN A 70 2.41 -14.33 -6.35
C ASN A 70 2.43 -14.14 -7.87
N GLN A 71 2.35 -12.89 -8.31
CA GLN A 71 2.31 -12.45 -9.71
C GLN A 71 1.10 -12.95 -10.51
N ARG A 72 0.08 -13.53 -9.87
CA ARG A 72 -1.15 -13.88 -10.57
C ARG A 72 -1.92 -12.62 -10.94
N LYS A 73 -2.49 -12.65 -12.14
CA LYS A 73 -3.27 -11.54 -12.69
C LYS A 73 -4.75 -11.62 -12.29
N PHE A 74 -5.38 -10.46 -12.15
CA PHE A 74 -6.81 -10.28 -11.89
C PHE A 74 -7.28 -8.93 -12.47
N SER A 75 -8.57 -8.80 -12.76
CA SER A 75 -9.19 -7.49 -13.07
C SER A 75 -10.35 -7.15 -12.14
N GLN A 76 -10.92 -8.16 -11.49
CA GLN A 76 -12.10 -8.06 -10.64
C GLN A 76 -11.81 -8.62 -9.25
N THR A 77 -12.62 -8.22 -8.29
CA THR A 77 -12.58 -8.73 -6.91
C THR A 77 -13.93 -9.35 -6.55
N ASP A 78 -13.92 -10.27 -5.60
CA ASP A 78 -15.14 -10.81 -4.98
C ASP A 78 -15.78 -9.80 -4.01
N GLU A 79 -16.87 -10.19 -3.36
CA GLU A 79 -17.59 -9.35 -2.39
C GLU A 79 -16.77 -8.95 -1.16
N ASN A 80 -15.66 -9.64 -0.89
CA ASN A 80 -14.74 -9.35 0.21
C ASN A 80 -13.52 -8.53 -0.27
N GLY A 81 -13.48 -8.13 -1.55
CA GLY A 81 -12.37 -7.42 -2.15
C GLY A 81 -11.17 -8.31 -2.49
N LEU A 82 -11.32 -9.64 -2.49
CA LEU A 82 -10.24 -10.56 -2.84
C LEU A 82 -10.13 -10.73 -4.37
N PRO A 83 -8.92 -10.90 -4.92
CA PRO A 83 -8.71 -11.08 -6.36
C PRO A 83 -9.46 -12.28 -6.96
N ILE A 84 -10.18 -12.06 -8.07
CA ILE A 84 -10.67 -13.14 -8.94
C ILE A 84 -9.65 -13.31 -10.07
N PHE A 85 -8.83 -14.37 -9.99
CA PHE A 85 -7.71 -14.54 -10.90
C PHE A 85 -8.12 -14.87 -12.33
N ASN A 86 -7.53 -14.16 -13.30
CA ASN A 86 -7.69 -14.38 -14.74
C ASN A 86 -6.33 -14.14 -15.44
N LYS A 87 -6.03 -14.89 -16.51
CA LYS A 87 -4.72 -14.77 -17.19
C LYS A 87 -4.55 -13.42 -17.89
N ASP A 88 -5.64 -12.86 -18.37
CA ASP A 88 -5.69 -11.59 -19.10
C ASP A 88 -5.98 -10.40 -18.17
N GLY A 89 -5.74 -10.55 -16.87
CA GLY A 89 -5.98 -9.51 -15.88
C GLY A 89 -5.11 -8.28 -16.08
N SER A 90 -5.69 -7.11 -15.83
CA SER A 90 -4.99 -5.81 -15.89
C SER A 90 -4.20 -5.49 -14.62
N ARG A 91 -4.43 -6.22 -13.53
CA ARG A 91 -3.76 -6.04 -12.24
C ARG A 91 -2.98 -7.30 -11.89
N THR A 92 -1.86 -7.12 -11.19
CA THR A 92 -1.02 -8.22 -10.71
C THR A 92 -1.02 -8.23 -9.18
N LEU A 93 -1.30 -9.38 -8.58
CA LEU A 93 -1.18 -9.58 -7.15
C LEU A 93 0.30 -9.84 -6.81
N TYR A 94 0.85 -9.10 -5.86
CA TYR A 94 2.20 -9.34 -5.34
C TYR A 94 2.14 -9.79 -3.88
N THR A 95 2.70 -10.97 -3.62
CA THR A 95 2.79 -11.60 -2.30
C THR A 95 4.22 -12.07 -2.05
N ALA A 96 4.56 -12.25 -0.78
CA ALA A 96 5.81 -12.83 -0.30
C ALA A 96 5.49 -13.95 0.70
N ASN A 97 6.50 -14.72 1.13
CA ASN A 97 6.34 -15.73 2.17
C ASN A 97 5.80 -15.15 3.50
N SER A 98 6.07 -13.87 3.76
CA SER A 98 5.57 -13.09 4.90
C SER A 98 4.14 -12.52 4.71
N GLY A 99 3.48 -12.79 3.57
CA GLY A 99 2.14 -12.34 3.25
C GLY A 99 2.08 -11.32 2.10
N LEU A 100 1.23 -10.31 2.20
CA LEU A 100 1.10 -9.28 1.16
C LEU A 100 2.39 -8.45 1.02
N SER A 101 2.91 -8.31 -0.21
CA SER A 101 4.12 -7.52 -0.50
C SER A 101 3.74 -6.09 -0.91
N ARG A 102 4.48 -5.10 -0.42
CA ARG A 102 4.35 -3.72 -0.90
C ARG A 102 4.95 -3.59 -2.30
N VAL A 103 4.21 -2.93 -3.18
CA VAL A 103 4.73 -2.33 -4.42
C VAL A 103 4.99 -0.86 -4.14
N TYR A 104 6.18 -0.37 -4.48
CA TYR A 104 6.56 1.04 -4.32
C TYR A 104 7.45 1.50 -5.49
N LEU A 105 7.45 2.80 -5.76
CA LEU A 105 8.47 3.46 -6.57
C LEU A 105 9.53 4.00 -5.62
N ASP A 106 10.80 3.79 -5.93
CA ASP A 106 11.90 4.41 -5.19
C ASP A 106 12.23 5.82 -5.74
N GLY A 107 13.22 6.49 -5.11
CA GLY A 107 13.64 7.83 -5.53
C GLY A 107 14.29 7.88 -6.92
N GLY A 108 14.67 6.73 -7.49
CA GLY A 108 15.12 6.57 -8.88
C GLY A 108 13.98 6.33 -9.86
N LEU A 109 12.72 6.28 -9.38
CA LEU A 109 11.54 5.86 -10.14
C LEU A 109 11.56 4.38 -10.55
N ASP A 110 12.40 3.56 -9.92
CA ASP A 110 12.40 2.13 -10.13
C ASP A 110 11.24 1.49 -9.36
N LEU A 111 10.55 0.54 -10.01
CA LEU A 111 9.44 -0.19 -9.41
C LEU A 111 9.98 -1.35 -8.56
N GLY A 112 9.92 -1.18 -7.24
CA GLY A 112 10.36 -2.16 -6.26
C GLY A 112 9.21 -2.98 -5.67
N THR A 113 9.51 -4.24 -5.35
CA THR A 113 8.69 -5.08 -4.46
C THR A 113 9.59 -5.68 -3.39
N GLY A 114 9.26 -5.54 -2.11
CA GLY A 114 10.14 -6.10 -1.08
C GLY A 114 10.03 -5.54 0.33
N CYS A 115 8.99 -4.77 0.64
CA CYS A 115 8.77 -4.28 2.00
C CYS A 115 7.48 -4.87 2.58
N ASP A 116 7.59 -5.50 3.75
CA ASP A 116 6.47 -6.18 4.43
C ASP A 116 5.42 -5.21 5.01
N CYS A 117 5.67 -3.89 4.92
CA CYS A 117 4.85 -2.84 5.51
C CYS A 117 4.43 -1.79 4.48
N LEU A 118 3.11 -1.63 4.30
CA LEU A 118 2.50 -0.46 3.65
C LEU A 118 2.61 0.81 4.51
N ALA A 119 2.89 0.68 5.82
CA ALA A 119 2.91 1.81 6.75
C ALA A 119 4.02 2.84 6.49
N TYR A 120 5.08 2.47 5.76
CA TYR A 120 6.15 3.39 5.34
C TYR A 120 5.92 3.94 3.91
N SER A 121 4.68 3.88 3.40
CA SER A 121 4.34 4.62 2.19
C SER A 121 4.23 6.10 2.54
N TYR A 122 5.33 6.81 2.37
CA TYR A 122 5.29 8.25 2.11
C TYR A 122 4.33 8.53 0.95
N GLU A 123 3.87 9.77 0.86
CA GLU A 123 2.98 10.24 -0.21
C GLU A 123 3.48 9.88 -1.62
N ASP A 124 4.80 9.77 -1.83
CA ASP A 124 5.44 9.33 -3.08
C ASP A 124 5.38 7.81 -3.35
N GLY A 125 5.09 7.00 -2.33
CA GLY A 125 5.18 5.54 -2.38
C GLY A 125 3.83 4.82 -2.50
N ARG A 126 2.72 5.54 -2.62
CA ARG A 126 1.38 4.97 -2.87
C ARG A 126 1.14 4.94 -4.37
N VAL A 127 1.41 3.79 -4.99
CA VAL A 127 1.11 3.58 -6.41
C VAL A 127 -0.41 3.59 -6.60
N VAL A 128 -0.94 4.66 -7.17
CA VAL A 128 -2.27 4.68 -7.78
C VAL A 128 -2.12 4.13 -9.19
N VAL A 129 -2.61 2.92 -9.42
CA VAL A 129 -2.79 2.41 -10.78
C VAL A 129 -3.98 3.15 -11.39
N VAL A 130 -3.72 4.20 -12.13
CA VAL A 130 -4.71 4.82 -13.01
C VAL A 130 -4.82 3.91 -14.24
N SER A 131 -5.93 3.15 -14.34
CA SER A 131 -6.19 2.37 -15.55
C SER A 131 -6.35 3.32 -16.73
N ALA A 132 -5.57 3.11 -17.78
CA ALA A 132 -5.57 3.91 -19.01
C ALA A 132 -6.94 4.00 -19.72
N GLU A 133 -7.93 3.17 -19.36
CA GLU A 133 -9.23 3.13 -20.04
C GLU A 133 -10.23 4.23 -19.60
N GLY A 134 -9.90 5.08 -18.60
CA GLY A 134 -10.84 6.10 -18.12
C GLY A 134 -10.32 7.54 -18.00
N THR A 135 -9.02 7.81 -18.20
CA THR A 135 -8.42 9.09 -17.75
C THR A 135 -7.40 9.74 -18.69
N SER A 136 -7.27 9.30 -19.95
CA SER A 136 -6.26 9.87 -20.87
C SER A 136 -6.32 11.41 -20.95
N GLN A 137 -7.53 11.99 -20.96
CA GLN A 137 -7.70 13.44 -21.07
C GLN A 137 -7.22 14.25 -19.84
N GLY A 138 -7.20 13.64 -18.65
CA GLY A 138 -6.81 14.33 -17.41
C GLY A 138 -5.30 14.33 -17.17
N LEU A 139 -4.66 13.19 -17.47
CA LEU A 139 -3.24 13.00 -17.22
C LEU A 139 -2.39 13.77 -18.23
N ASP A 140 -2.73 13.74 -19.52
CA ASP A 140 -2.01 14.49 -20.55
C ASP A 140 -2.07 15.99 -20.30
N LYS A 141 -3.22 16.49 -19.81
CA LYS A 141 -3.40 17.88 -19.42
C LYS A 141 -2.55 18.24 -18.20
N TYR A 142 -2.46 17.34 -17.22
CA TYR A 142 -1.62 17.53 -16.04
C TYR A 142 -0.12 17.51 -16.39
N ILE A 143 0.31 16.55 -17.24
CA ILE A 143 1.68 16.48 -17.77
C ILE A 143 2.03 17.73 -18.57
N SER A 144 1.13 18.19 -19.45
CA SER A 144 1.32 19.42 -20.24
C SER A 144 1.47 20.65 -19.34
N LYS A 145 0.66 20.73 -18.26
CA LYS A 145 0.76 21.81 -17.28
C LYS A 145 2.11 21.81 -16.56
N LEU A 146 2.58 20.64 -16.10
CA LEU A 146 3.87 20.49 -15.45
C LEU A 146 5.05 20.87 -16.36
N GLN A 147 4.99 20.49 -17.63
CA GLN A 147 5.99 20.89 -18.63
C GLN A 147 6.04 22.41 -18.82
N GLN A 148 4.87 23.06 -18.84
CA GLN A 148 4.77 24.51 -18.98
C GLN A 148 5.29 25.25 -17.74
N GLU A 149 5.02 24.73 -16.53
CA GLU A 149 5.54 25.29 -15.28
C GLU A 149 7.06 25.14 -15.18
N LYS A 150 7.60 23.98 -15.58
CA LYS A 150 9.05 23.77 -15.67
C LYS A 150 9.72 24.76 -16.62
N ALA A 151 9.18 24.92 -17.83
CA ALA A 151 9.75 25.86 -18.81
C ALA A 151 9.75 27.31 -18.31
N LYS A 152 8.72 27.72 -17.56
CA LYS A 152 8.67 29.05 -16.93
C LYS A 152 9.75 29.22 -15.86
N ALA A 153 9.93 28.21 -15.01
CA ALA A 153 10.96 28.22 -13.97
C ALA A 153 12.37 28.30 -14.59
N ASP A 154 12.64 27.49 -15.61
CA ASP A 154 13.93 27.49 -16.32
C ASP A 154 14.21 28.87 -16.96
N ALA A 155 13.21 29.48 -17.60
CA ALA A 155 13.34 30.82 -18.17
C ALA A 155 13.59 31.91 -17.11
N GLU A 156 12.96 31.80 -15.94
CA GLU A 156 13.18 32.75 -14.85
C GLU A 156 14.59 32.62 -14.26
N ILE A 157 15.07 31.40 -14.08
CA ILE A 157 16.43 31.10 -13.61
C ILE A 157 17.45 31.67 -14.60
N GLU A 158 17.29 31.40 -15.89
CA GLU A 158 18.20 31.91 -16.93
C GLU A 158 18.21 33.44 -16.94
N ARG A 159 17.05 34.08 -16.82
CA ARG A 159 16.95 35.55 -16.75
C ARG A 159 17.72 36.11 -15.54
N LYS A 160 17.59 35.49 -14.37
CA LYS A 160 18.32 35.89 -13.15
C LYS A 160 19.83 35.69 -13.32
N PHE A 161 20.24 34.57 -13.91
CA PHE A 161 21.63 34.26 -14.18
C PHE A 161 22.28 35.30 -15.11
N GLN A 162 21.61 35.65 -16.22
CA GLN A 162 22.10 36.67 -17.15
C GLN A 162 22.17 38.07 -16.52
N ALA A 163 21.20 38.43 -15.66
CA ALA A 163 21.25 39.70 -14.93
C ALA A 163 22.45 39.77 -13.97
N ALA A 164 22.73 38.67 -13.25
CA ALA A 164 23.90 38.58 -12.38
C ALA A 164 25.22 38.65 -13.16
N LEU A 165 25.33 37.98 -14.32
CA LEU A 165 26.51 38.06 -15.19
C LEU A 165 26.79 39.49 -15.70
N LYS A 166 25.76 40.30 -15.94
CA LYS A 166 25.93 41.70 -16.34
C LYS A 166 26.47 42.56 -15.19
N LEU A 167 26.04 42.30 -13.96
CA LEU A 167 26.53 43.01 -12.77
C LEU A 167 27.98 42.68 -12.44
N LEU A 168 28.43 41.46 -12.77
CA LEU A 168 29.81 41.01 -12.55
C LEU A 168 30.80 41.50 -13.62
N LYS A 169 30.31 42.05 -14.72
CA LYS A 169 31.13 42.56 -15.85
C LYS A 169 31.28 44.10 -15.85
N ASN A 170 30.65 44.78 -14.90
CA ASN A 170 30.88 46.18 -14.55
C ASN A 170 31.72 46.27 -13.27
#